data_AF-A0A7L3MLB2-F1
#
_entry.id   AF-A0A7L3MLB2-F1
#
_cell.length_a   1.000
_cell.length_b   1.000
_cell.length_c   1.000
_cell.angle_alpha   90.00
_cell.angle_beta   90.00
_cell.angle_gamma   90.00
#
_symmetry.space_group_name_H-M   'P 1'
#
loop_
_entity.id
_entity.type
_entity.pdbx_description
1 polymer ?
#
loop_
_entity_poly.entity_id
_entity_poly.type
_entity_poly.pdbx_seq_one_letter_code
_entity_poly.pdbx_strand_id
1 'polypeptide(L)'
;SCSPNPMKLRDAPSACPSLWRCLPCPPAELRLDLVLSSGQSFRWWESSPGAWTGVIGDRVWTLRQDGDRLWYTVYGEEDEHKEEEERDGCPAKAAKLDVAETDRILRDYFQLDVGLSALYRTWVAADPLFCKVANDFPGVRVLRQDPVECLFSFICTSNNHISRITAMIERLCQAFGRRLCCLDSRPFHAFPSLSALTG
;
A
#
# COMPACT_ATOMS: atom_id res chain seq x y z
N SER A 1 -4.27 13.07 26.05
CA SER A 1 -5.01 11.86 25.64
C SER A 1 -3.98 10.83 25.21
N CYS A 2 -3.94 9.68 25.88
CA CYS A 2 -2.90 8.65 25.68
C CYS A 2 -2.81 8.23 24.20
N SER A 3 -1.65 8.48 23.60
CA SER A 3 -1.31 7.91 22.30
C SER A 3 -1.02 6.42 22.48
N PRO A 4 -1.49 5.54 21.57
CA PRO A 4 -0.92 4.21 21.46
C PRO A 4 0.58 4.35 21.26
N ASN A 5 1.38 3.54 21.96
CA ASN A 5 2.83 3.56 21.85
C ASN A 5 3.22 3.55 20.36
N PRO A 6 4.09 4.47 19.89
CA PRO A 6 4.49 4.50 18.50
C PRO A 6 5.21 3.19 18.16
N MET A 7 4.71 2.48 17.16
CA MET A 7 5.40 1.34 16.59
C MET A 7 6.62 1.86 15.82
N LYS A 8 7.70 1.09 15.79
CA LYS A 8 8.88 1.44 15.00
C LYS A 8 8.66 1.15 13.53
N LEU A 9 9.04 2.07 12.65
CA LEU A 9 9.10 1.79 11.21
C LEU A 9 10.11 0.68 10.96
N ARG A 10 9.74 -0.25 10.09
CA ARG A 10 10.57 -1.39 9.69
C ARG A 10 11.04 -1.16 8.26
N ASP A 11 12.28 -0.72 8.11
CA ASP A 11 12.84 -0.31 6.79
C ASP A 11 13.46 -1.47 5.98
N ALA A 12 13.93 -2.51 6.66
CA ALA A 12 14.60 -3.63 6.02
C ALA A 12 14.32 -4.96 6.74
N PRO A 13 14.30 -6.08 5.99
CA PRO A 13 14.23 -7.42 6.58
C PRO A 13 15.30 -7.69 7.62
N SER A 14 16.51 -7.15 7.44
CA SER A 14 17.64 -7.32 8.37
C SER A 14 17.40 -6.70 9.74
N ALA A 15 16.55 -5.67 9.85
CA ALA A 15 16.30 -4.98 11.12
C ALA A 15 15.37 -5.77 12.05
N CYS A 16 14.36 -6.47 11.49
CA CYS A 16 13.39 -7.26 12.26
C CYS A 16 12.96 -8.52 11.47
N PRO A 17 13.84 -9.52 11.26
CA PRO A 17 13.61 -10.59 10.27
C PRO A 17 12.35 -11.41 10.49
N SER A 18 11.95 -11.60 11.76
CA SER A 18 10.76 -12.38 12.14
C SER A 18 9.43 -11.76 11.70
N LEU A 19 9.42 -10.46 11.39
CA LEU A 19 8.22 -9.69 11.04
C LEU A 19 8.08 -9.47 9.54
N TRP A 20 9.07 -9.91 8.76
CA TRP A 20 9.07 -9.82 7.31
C TRP A 20 8.68 -11.15 6.68
N ARG A 21 7.91 -11.05 5.62
CA ARG A 21 7.49 -12.16 4.76
C ARG A 21 7.93 -11.84 3.33
N CYS A 22 7.95 -12.84 2.46
CA CYS A 22 8.28 -12.62 1.06
C CYS A 22 7.44 -13.50 0.14
N LEU A 23 7.24 -13.00 -1.07
CA LEU A 23 6.65 -13.73 -2.18
C LEU A 23 7.56 -13.66 -3.41
N PRO A 24 7.64 -14.71 -4.24
CA PRO A 24 8.37 -14.65 -5.51
C PRO A 24 7.74 -13.62 -6.44
N CYS A 25 8.51 -12.62 -6.85
CA CYS A 25 8.07 -11.57 -7.76
C CYS A 25 9.30 -10.96 -8.45
N PRO A 26 9.64 -11.42 -9.67
CA PRO A 26 10.77 -10.87 -10.40
C PRO A 26 10.53 -9.41 -10.80
N PRO A 27 11.58 -8.60 -11.00
CA PRO A 27 11.45 -7.20 -11.44
C PRO A 27 10.73 -7.04 -12.79
N ALA A 28 10.76 -8.07 -13.64
CA ALA A 28 10.00 -8.08 -14.89
C ALA A 28 8.48 -8.10 -14.67
N GLU A 29 8.02 -8.63 -13.52
CA GLU A 29 6.61 -8.69 -13.15
C GLU A 29 6.18 -7.48 -12.32
N LEU A 30 7.04 -6.90 -11.49
CA LEU A 30 6.71 -5.72 -10.68
C LEU A 30 7.95 -4.87 -10.42
N ARG A 31 7.81 -3.55 -10.56
CA ARG A 31 8.78 -2.55 -10.10
C ARG A 31 8.09 -1.56 -9.18
N LEU A 32 8.34 -1.64 -7.87
CA LEU A 32 7.69 -0.79 -6.87
C LEU A 32 7.91 0.69 -7.13
N ASP A 33 9.13 1.07 -7.48
CA ASP A 33 9.52 2.45 -7.79
C ASP A 33 8.73 3.00 -8.97
N LEU A 34 8.56 2.22 -10.03
CA LEU A 34 7.83 2.64 -11.22
C LEU A 34 6.31 2.61 -11.02
N VAL A 35 5.79 1.69 -10.19
CA VAL A 35 4.34 1.54 -9.99
C VAL A 35 3.82 2.50 -8.92
N LEU A 36 4.42 2.52 -7.73
CA LEU A 36 3.91 3.26 -6.58
C LEU A 36 4.11 4.78 -6.69
N SER A 37 5.01 5.25 -7.57
CA SER A 37 5.21 6.67 -7.86
C SER A 37 4.49 7.18 -9.12
N SER A 38 3.83 6.29 -9.89
CA SER A 38 3.20 6.63 -11.19
C SER A 38 1.89 7.41 -11.11
N GLY A 39 1.43 7.79 -9.92
CA GLY A 39 0.16 8.50 -9.73
C GLY A 39 -1.09 7.62 -9.82
N GLN A 40 -0.94 6.29 -9.81
CA GLN A 40 -2.06 5.36 -9.67
C GLN A 40 -2.63 5.37 -8.25
N SER A 41 -1.75 5.31 -7.25
CA SER A 41 -2.09 5.47 -5.84
C SER A 41 -1.31 6.63 -5.25
N PHE A 42 -1.94 7.33 -4.32
CA PHE A 42 -1.37 8.47 -3.59
C PHE A 42 -1.13 8.13 -2.11
N ARG A 43 -1.18 6.84 -1.78
CA ARG A 43 -1.17 6.31 -0.40
C ARG A 43 0.13 5.61 -0.04
N TRP A 44 1.14 5.74 -0.91
CA TRP A 44 2.48 5.19 -0.75
C TRP A 44 3.50 6.32 -0.69
N TRP A 45 4.51 6.15 0.14
CA TRP A 45 5.73 6.96 0.11
C TRP A 45 6.94 6.09 0.35
N GLU A 46 8.08 6.52 -0.17
CA GLU A 46 9.36 5.87 0.10
C GLU A 46 9.81 6.28 1.52
N SER A 47 9.81 5.31 2.45
CA SER A 47 10.13 5.55 3.86
C SER A 47 11.64 5.48 4.12
N SER A 48 12.34 4.66 3.33
CA SER A 48 13.80 4.61 3.21
C SER A 48 14.16 4.11 1.81
N PRO A 49 15.42 4.24 1.35
CA PRO A 49 15.78 3.88 -0.03
C PRO A 49 15.36 2.45 -0.41
N GLY A 50 14.45 2.34 -1.37
CA GLY A 50 13.85 1.10 -1.88
C GLY A 50 12.74 0.49 -1.02
N ALA A 51 12.40 1.10 0.13
CA ALA A 51 11.32 0.66 1.01
C ALA A 51 10.12 1.61 0.90
N TRP A 52 8.97 1.04 0.56
CA TRP A 52 7.74 1.77 0.32
C TRP A 52 6.76 1.45 1.42
N THR A 53 6.30 2.46 2.15
CA THR A 53 5.27 2.27 3.18
C THR A 53 3.98 2.91 2.71
N GLY A 54 2.85 2.27 3.00
CA GLY A 54 1.54 2.70 2.52
C GLY A 54 0.39 1.95 3.16
N VAL A 55 -0.81 2.23 2.69
CA VAL A 55 -2.04 1.62 3.19
C VAL A 55 -2.72 0.83 2.08
N ILE A 56 -3.09 -0.42 2.37
CA ILE A 56 -3.95 -1.25 1.51
C ILE A 56 -5.13 -1.69 2.36
N GLY A 57 -6.33 -1.26 1.98
CA GLY A 57 -7.54 -1.40 2.80
C GLY A 57 -7.33 -0.75 4.17
N ASP A 58 -7.52 -1.55 5.23
CA ASP A 58 -7.45 -1.09 6.62
C ASP A 58 -6.13 -1.42 7.31
N ARG A 59 -5.05 -1.60 6.55
CA ARG A 59 -3.74 -2.04 7.09
C ARG A 59 -2.59 -1.23 6.51
N VAL A 60 -1.59 -1.00 7.35
CA VAL A 60 -0.34 -0.35 6.95
C VAL A 60 0.66 -1.43 6.57
N TRP A 61 1.34 -1.22 5.44
CA TRP A 61 2.30 -2.15 4.86
C TRP A 61 3.61 -1.43 4.62
N THR A 62 4.74 -2.12 4.84
CA THR A 62 6.02 -1.73 4.23
C THR A 62 6.43 -2.82 3.25
N LEU A 63 6.80 -2.42 2.04
CA LEU A 63 7.20 -3.26 0.92
C LEU A 63 8.63 -2.94 0.51
N ARG A 64 9.38 -3.96 0.10
CA ARG A 64 10.73 -3.81 -0.44
C ARG A 64 10.97 -4.89 -1.49
N GLN A 65 11.69 -4.56 -2.56
CA GLN A 65 12.13 -5.56 -3.53
C GLN A 65 13.62 -5.84 -3.38
N ASP A 66 13.97 -7.12 -3.45
CA ASP A 66 15.35 -7.59 -3.48
C ASP A 66 15.45 -8.83 -4.36
N GLY A 67 16.23 -8.74 -5.44
CA GLY A 67 16.28 -9.75 -6.50
C GLY A 67 14.88 -10.09 -7.04
N ASP A 68 14.56 -11.39 -7.04
CA ASP A 68 13.27 -11.91 -7.52
C ASP A 68 12.22 -12.05 -6.42
N ARG A 69 12.34 -11.29 -5.34
CA ARG A 69 11.43 -11.36 -4.19
C ARG A 69 10.86 -10.00 -3.84
N LEU A 70 9.55 -9.99 -3.62
CA LEU A 70 8.87 -8.90 -2.94
C LEU A 70 8.79 -9.24 -1.46
N TRP A 71 9.50 -8.48 -0.66
CA TRP A 71 9.47 -8.52 0.80
C TRP A 71 8.40 -7.57 1.32
N TYR A 72 7.70 -7.99 2.37
CA TYR A 72 6.68 -7.17 2.99
C TYR A 72 6.56 -7.40 4.50
N THR A 73 6.05 -6.39 5.20
CA THR A 73 5.63 -6.48 6.60
C THR A 73 4.34 -5.68 6.79
N VAL A 74 3.50 -6.12 7.73
CA VAL A 74 2.19 -5.51 8.02
C VAL A 74 2.18 -5.03 9.46
N TYR A 75 1.67 -3.83 9.69
CA TYR A 75 1.53 -3.26 11.03
C TYR A 75 0.10 -3.47 11.54
N GLY A 76 -0.05 -3.67 12.85
CA GLY A 76 -1.31 -4.05 13.50
C GLY A 76 -1.33 -5.48 14.05
N GLU A 77 -0.20 -6.19 14.06
CA GLU A 77 -0.03 -7.49 14.74
C GLU A 77 0.45 -7.37 16.21
N GLU A 78 0.69 -6.16 16.73
CA GLU A 78 1.44 -5.92 18.01
C GLU A 78 0.64 -5.29 19.16
N ASP A 79 -0.69 -5.27 19.14
CA ASP A 79 -1.48 -4.80 20.30
C ASP A 79 -2.20 -5.95 21.01
N GLU A 80 -1.46 -6.69 21.83
CA GLU A 80 -2.04 -7.27 23.04
C GLU A 80 -1.22 -6.81 24.24
N HIS A 81 -1.63 -5.72 24.87
CA HIS A 81 -1.74 -5.60 26.34
C HIS A 81 -2.59 -4.36 26.66
N LYS A 82 -3.91 -4.58 26.83
CA LYS A 82 -4.94 -3.87 27.65
C LYS A 82 -4.95 -2.32 27.60
N GLU A 83 -6.09 -1.68 27.38
CA GLU A 83 -7.14 -1.51 28.39
C GLU A 83 -8.55 -1.52 27.80
N GLU A 84 -9.43 -2.17 28.55
CA GLU A 84 -10.87 -2.22 28.37
C GLU A 84 -11.46 -0.84 28.71
N GLU A 85 -12.09 -0.18 27.75
CA GLU A 85 -13.30 0.60 28.04
C GLU A 85 -14.38 0.20 27.04
N GLU A 86 -15.37 -0.54 27.54
CA GLU A 86 -16.65 -0.73 26.88
C GLU A 86 -17.29 0.63 26.62
N ARG A 87 -17.48 0.98 25.34
CA ARG A 87 -18.58 1.84 24.92
C ARG A 87 -18.97 1.53 23.48
N ASP A 88 -20.05 0.78 23.40
CA ASP A 88 -21.11 0.73 22.38
C ASP A 88 -20.72 0.88 20.89
N GLY A 89 -20.86 -0.24 20.16
CA GLY A 89 -21.30 -0.24 18.75
C GLY A 89 -20.31 0.21 17.66
N CYS A 90 -19.27 -0.58 17.38
CA CYS A 90 -18.62 -0.58 16.05
C CYS A 90 -18.00 -1.95 15.71
N PRO A 91 -18.04 -2.40 14.44
CA PRO A 91 -17.73 -3.78 14.10
C PRO A 91 -16.22 -4.07 14.03
N ALA A 92 -15.90 -5.29 14.47
CA ALA A 92 -14.72 -6.10 14.20
C ALA A 92 -13.33 -5.50 14.52
N LYS A 93 -12.80 -5.89 15.69
CA LYS A 93 -11.35 -6.02 15.94
C LYS A 93 -10.70 -6.65 14.71
N ALA A 94 -9.68 -6.01 14.14
CA ALA A 94 -8.97 -6.54 12.98
C ALA A 94 -8.34 -7.89 13.36
N ALA A 95 -8.94 -8.99 12.91
CA ALA A 95 -8.42 -10.34 13.16
C ALA A 95 -6.98 -10.45 12.68
N LYS A 96 -6.17 -11.22 13.41
CA LYS A 96 -4.80 -11.58 13.02
C LYS A 96 -4.87 -12.32 11.69
N LEU A 97 -4.29 -11.75 10.64
CA LEU A 97 -4.22 -12.40 9.34
C LEU A 97 -3.07 -13.39 9.32
N ASP A 98 -3.33 -14.57 8.79
CA ASP A 98 -2.26 -15.51 8.50
C ASP A 98 -1.45 -15.07 7.27
N VAL A 99 -0.39 -15.83 6.98
CA VAL A 99 0.50 -15.59 5.82
C VAL A 99 -0.24 -15.70 4.50
N ALA A 100 -1.17 -16.65 4.40
CA ALA A 100 -1.89 -16.91 3.16
C ALA A 100 -2.80 -15.72 2.79
N GLU A 101 -3.45 -15.12 3.78
CA GLU A 101 -4.33 -13.98 3.55
C GLU A 101 -3.55 -12.71 3.23
N THR A 102 -2.42 -12.44 3.90
CA THR A 102 -1.56 -11.30 3.53
C THR A 102 -0.98 -11.45 2.12
N ASP A 103 -0.60 -12.67 1.73
CA ASP A 103 -0.15 -12.98 0.37
C ASP A 103 -1.26 -12.74 -0.67
N ARG A 104 -2.49 -13.17 -0.38
CA ARG A 104 -3.65 -12.97 -1.28
C ARG A 104 -3.94 -11.49 -1.50
N ILE A 105 -3.94 -10.68 -0.43
CA ILE A 105 -4.17 -9.24 -0.52
C ILE A 105 -3.14 -8.59 -1.45
N LEU A 106 -1.85 -8.89 -1.28
CA LEU A 106 -0.81 -8.31 -2.14
C LEU A 106 -0.92 -8.81 -3.59
N ARG A 107 -1.21 -10.10 -3.78
CA ARG A 107 -1.40 -10.68 -5.11
C ARG A 107 -2.56 -10.04 -5.85
N ASP A 108 -3.69 -9.80 -5.19
CA ASP A 108 -4.84 -9.12 -5.78
C ASP A 108 -4.55 -7.64 -6.05
N TYR A 109 -3.99 -6.91 -5.06
CA TYR A 109 -3.69 -5.48 -5.19
C TYR A 109 -2.73 -5.16 -6.34
N PHE A 110 -1.67 -5.97 -6.52
CA PHE A 110 -0.75 -5.85 -7.65
C PHE A 110 -1.16 -6.68 -8.88
N GLN A 111 -2.26 -7.43 -8.82
CA GLN A 111 -2.77 -8.32 -9.88
C GLN A 111 -1.73 -9.36 -10.37
N LEU A 112 -0.97 -9.94 -9.44
CA LEU A 112 0.19 -10.81 -9.72
C LEU A 112 -0.16 -12.16 -10.38
N ASP A 113 -1.45 -12.47 -10.51
CA ASP A 113 -1.98 -13.60 -11.27
C ASP A 113 -1.91 -13.38 -12.80
N VAL A 114 -1.90 -12.12 -13.24
CA VAL A 114 -1.75 -11.75 -14.66
C VAL A 114 -0.28 -11.85 -15.05
N GLY A 115 0.11 -12.62 -16.06
CA GLY A 115 1.52 -12.69 -16.49
C GLY A 115 1.98 -11.45 -17.26
N LEU A 116 2.60 -10.46 -16.60
CA LEU A 116 2.98 -9.18 -17.22
C LEU A 116 4.02 -9.38 -18.33
N SER A 117 4.97 -10.29 -18.13
CA SER A 117 5.99 -10.61 -19.13
C SER A 117 5.37 -11.09 -20.45
N ALA A 118 4.24 -11.81 -20.40
CA ALA A 118 3.52 -12.24 -21.59
C ALA A 118 2.81 -11.08 -22.30
N LEU A 119 2.25 -10.14 -21.53
CA LEU A 119 1.66 -8.92 -22.06
C LEU A 119 2.71 -8.03 -22.73
N TYR A 120 3.86 -7.83 -22.09
CA TYR A 120 4.98 -7.07 -22.66
C TYR A 120 5.44 -7.69 -23.99
N ARG A 121 5.60 -9.02 -24.09
CA ARG A 121 5.93 -9.69 -25.37
C ARG A 121 4.90 -9.39 -26.46
N THR A 122 3.62 -9.38 -26.11
CA THR A 122 2.54 -9.09 -27.04
C THR A 122 2.58 -7.64 -27.51
N TRP A 123 2.75 -6.69 -26.58
CA TRP A 123 2.80 -5.26 -26.89
C TRP A 123 4.04 -4.86 -27.68
N VAL A 124 5.21 -5.41 -27.34
CA VAL A 124 6.48 -5.21 -28.07
C VAL A 124 6.35 -5.68 -29.53
N ALA A 125 5.69 -6.81 -29.77
CA ALA A 125 5.47 -7.32 -31.12
C ALA A 125 4.46 -6.48 -31.92
N ALA A 126 3.51 -5.84 -31.25
CA ALA A 126 2.45 -5.06 -31.88
C ALA A 126 2.82 -3.58 -32.13
N ASP A 127 3.67 -2.99 -31.29
CA ASP A 127 3.99 -1.56 -31.34
C ASP A 127 5.51 -1.29 -31.25
N PRO A 128 6.14 -0.80 -32.33
CA PRO A 128 7.56 -0.41 -32.34
C PRO A 128 7.91 0.71 -31.36
N LEU A 129 6.97 1.59 -31.00
CA LEU A 129 7.19 2.61 -29.99
C LEU A 129 7.26 1.98 -28.60
N PHE A 130 6.29 1.12 -28.27
CA PHE A 130 6.33 0.35 -27.03
C PHE A 130 7.60 -0.50 -26.92
N CYS A 131 8.04 -1.14 -28.02
CA CYS A 131 9.29 -1.90 -28.07
C CYS A 131 10.51 -1.10 -27.58
N LYS A 132 10.58 0.19 -27.89
CA LYS A 132 11.69 1.06 -27.46
C LYS A 132 11.64 1.35 -25.96
N VAL A 133 10.43 1.50 -25.41
CA VAL A 133 10.21 1.93 -24.01
C VAL A 133 10.19 0.75 -23.04
N ALA A 134 9.76 -0.43 -23.49
CA ALA A 134 9.53 -1.61 -22.64
C ALA A 134 10.77 -2.06 -21.85
N ASN A 135 11.98 -1.87 -22.41
CA ASN A 135 13.23 -2.25 -21.75
C ASN A 135 13.61 -1.30 -20.60
N ASP A 136 13.26 -0.02 -20.73
CA ASP A 136 13.59 1.01 -19.74
C ASP A 136 12.58 0.99 -18.56
N PHE A 137 11.35 0.53 -18.83
CA PHE A 137 10.26 0.49 -17.85
C PHE A 137 9.64 -0.91 -17.72
N PRO A 138 10.40 -1.92 -17.22
CA PRO A 138 9.85 -3.24 -16.95
C PRO A 138 8.97 -3.22 -15.68
N GLY A 139 8.09 -4.21 -15.52
CA GLY A 139 7.38 -4.39 -14.25
C GLY A 139 6.34 -3.32 -13.92
N VAL A 140 5.93 -2.48 -14.89
CA VAL A 140 4.89 -1.47 -14.68
C VAL A 140 3.51 -2.13 -14.74
N ARG A 141 2.83 -2.15 -13.61
CA ARG A 141 1.50 -2.75 -13.43
C ARG A 141 0.44 -1.73 -13.13
N VAL A 142 -0.79 -2.09 -13.43
CA VAL A 142 -1.99 -1.39 -12.97
C VAL A 142 -2.41 -1.95 -11.61
N LEU A 143 -2.59 -1.09 -10.62
CA LEU A 143 -3.05 -1.46 -9.28
C LEU A 143 -4.56 -1.75 -9.27
N ARG A 144 -4.98 -2.71 -8.45
CA ARG A 144 -6.40 -2.96 -8.14
C ARG A 144 -6.75 -2.28 -6.82
N GLN A 145 -7.16 -1.03 -6.91
CA GLN A 145 -7.51 -0.20 -5.75
C GLN A 145 -8.96 -0.41 -5.32
N ASP A 146 -9.24 -0.12 -4.05
CA ASP A 146 -10.61 -0.01 -3.56
C ASP A 146 -11.39 1.05 -4.38
N PRO A 147 -12.61 0.77 -4.84
CA PRO A 147 -13.37 1.70 -5.69
C PRO A 147 -13.67 3.05 -5.02
N VAL A 148 -13.90 3.07 -3.70
CA VAL A 148 -14.20 4.30 -2.96
C VAL A 148 -12.94 5.14 -2.83
N GLU A 149 -11.84 4.53 -2.38
CA GLU A 149 -10.52 5.19 -2.32
C GLU A 149 -10.13 5.74 -3.69
N CYS A 150 -10.24 4.93 -4.74
CA CYS A 150 -9.89 5.32 -6.10
C CYS A 150 -10.73 6.52 -6.57
N LEU A 151 -12.07 6.43 -6.47
CA LEU A 151 -12.97 7.49 -6.94
C LEU A 151 -12.68 8.83 -6.25
N PHE A 152 -12.64 8.85 -4.92
CA PHE A 152 -12.44 10.10 -4.17
C PHE A 152 -11.02 10.64 -4.30
N SER A 153 -10.03 9.76 -4.43
CA SER A 153 -8.65 10.17 -4.73
C SER A 153 -8.59 10.89 -6.08
N PHE A 154 -9.22 10.34 -7.12
CA PHE A 154 -9.23 10.92 -8.46
C PHE A 154 -10.08 12.19 -8.58
N ILE A 155 -11.17 12.34 -7.82
CA ILE A 155 -11.88 13.63 -7.72
C ILE A 155 -10.93 14.75 -7.26
N CYS A 156 -9.98 14.46 -6.37
CA CYS A 156 -8.99 15.42 -5.87
C CYS A 156 -7.89 15.81 -6.89
N THR A 157 -7.83 15.14 -8.06
CA THR A 157 -6.78 15.34 -9.08
C THR A 157 -7.05 16.48 -10.05
N SER A 158 -8.28 16.95 -10.15
CA SER A 158 -8.68 17.98 -11.12
C SER A 158 -7.86 19.26 -10.94
N ASN A 159 -7.10 19.64 -11.97
CA ASN A 159 -6.19 20.79 -11.97
C ASN A 159 -5.19 20.80 -10.80
N ASN A 160 -4.54 19.66 -10.56
CA ASN A 160 -3.67 19.44 -9.43
C ASN A 160 -2.39 18.69 -9.83
N HIS A 161 -1.35 18.73 -8.99
CA HIS A 161 -0.11 17.97 -9.18
C HIS A 161 0.06 16.96 -8.04
N ILE A 162 0.83 15.89 -8.29
CA ILE A 162 0.93 14.70 -7.42
C ILE A 162 1.11 15.09 -5.95
N SER A 163 2.07 15.97 -5.62
CA SER A 163 2.35 16.37 -4.23
C SER A 163 1.13 16.98 -3.52
N ARG A 164 0.34 17.80 -4.21
CA ARG A 164 -0.85 18.44 -3.62
C ARG A 164 -2.03 17.47 -3.57
N ILE A 165 -2.15 16.54 -4.51
CA ILE A 165 -3.14 15.45 -4.46
C ILE A 165 -2.88 14.57 -3.24
N THR A 166 -1.64 14.12 -3.07
CA THR A 166 -1.22 13.32 -1.91
C THR A 166 -1.54 14.04 -0.60
N ALA A 167 -1.20 15.32 -0.47
CA ALA A 167 -1.51 16.09 0.73
C ALA A 167 -3.02 16.25 0.98
N MET A 168 -3.84 16.41 -0.07
CA MET A 168 -5.30 16.48 0.07
C MET A 168 -5.88 15.15 0.57
N ILE A 169 -5.43 14.04 0.00
CA ILE A 169 -5.87 12.69 0.38
C ILE A 169 -5.41 12.36 1.81
N GLU A 170 -4.19 12.72 2.19
CA GLU A 170 -3.70 12.56 3.56
C GLU A 170 -4.57 13.31 4.57
N ARG A 171 -4.93 14.57 4.28
CA ARG A 171 -5.80 15.38 5.15
C ARG A 171 -7.22 14.82 5.22
N LEU A 172 -7.76 14.34 4.09
CA LEU A 172 -9.06 13.66 4.05
C LEU A 172 -9.07 12.43 4.98
N CYS A 173 -8.04 11.59 4.88
CA CYS A 173 -7.91 10.40 5.71
C CYS A 173 -7.67 10.74 7.19
N GLN A 174 -6.91 11.79 7.50
CA GLN A 174 -6.71 12.25 8.87
C GLN A 174 -7.99 12.79 9.51
N ALA A 175 -8.85 13.47 8.73
CA ALA A 175 -10.06 14.09 9.23
C ALA A 175 -11.22 13.09 9.41
N PHE A 176 -11.39 12.15 8.47
CA PHE A 176 -12.57 11.27 8.41
C PHE A 176 -12.22 9.77 8.44
N GLY A 177 -10.95 9.42 8.37
CA GLY A 177 -10.50 8.02 8.40
C GLY A 177 -10.25 7.53 9.82
N ARG A 178 -10.53 6.25 10.06
CA ARG A 178 -10.19 5.59 11.32
C ARG A 178 -8.66 5.51 11.45
N ARG A 179 -8.12 5.88 12.61
CA ARG A 179 -6.68 5.72 12.89
C ARG A 179 -6.30 4.23 12.90
N LEU A 180 -5.25 3.88 12.17
CA LEU A 180 -4.72 2.52 12.04
C LEU A 180 -3.57 2.27 13.01
N CYS A 181 -2.51 3.08 12.92
CA CYS A 181 -1.36 3.01 13.81
C CYS A 181 -0.55 4.31 13.78
N CYS A 182 0.56 4.35 14.50
CA CYS A 182 1.55 5.42 14.46
C CYS A 182 2.93 4.79 14.25
N LEU A 183 3.64 5.15 13.17
CA LEU A 183 5.00 4.68 12.91
C LEU A 183 5.99 5.83 13.12
N ASP A 184 6.92 5.73 14.07
CA ASP A 184 7.95 6.74 14.38
C ASP A 184 7.44 8.19 14.44
N SER A 185 6.22 8.39 14.96
CA SER A 185 5.48 9.67 15.07
C SER A 185 4.61 10.08 13.86
N ARG A 186 4.59 9.32 12.77
CA ARG A 186 3.66 9.54 11.66
C ARG A 186 2.38 8.73 11.85
N PRO A 187 1.20 9.38 11.99
CA PRO A 187 -0.05 8.66 12.14
C PRO A 187 -0.58 8.16 10.79
N PHE A 188 -1.07 6.93 10.78
CA PHE A 188 -1.75 6.33 9.63
C PHE A 188 -3.24 6.21 9.90
N HIS A 189 -4.03 6.50 8.89
CA HIS A 189 -5.49 6.41 8.92
C HIS A 189 -5.96 5.61 7.72
N ALA A 190 -7.05 4.86 7.87
CA ALA A 190 -7.74 4.22 6.75
C ALA A 190 -8.31 5.27 5.80
N PHE A 191 -8.67 4.86 4.58
CA PHE A 191 -9.50 5.71 3.74
C PHE A 191 -10.89 5.84 4.40
N PRO A 192 -11.54 7.02 4.37
CA PRO A 192 -12.87 7.18 4.97
C PRO A 192 -13.92 6.26 4.34
N SER A 193 -14.79 5.68 5.16
CA SER A 193 -15.98 5.00 4.65
C SER A 193 -16.97 6.02 4.08
N LEU A 194 -17.89 5.57 3.22
CA LEU A 194 -18.93 6.45 2.68
C LEU A 194 -19.75 7.12 3.80
N SER A 195 -20.10 6.38 4.85
CA SER A 195 -20.84 6.92 6.00
C SER A 195 -20.06 8.03 6.72
N ALA A 196 -18.73 7.93 6.80
CA ALA A 196 -17.90 8.95 7.42
C ALA A 196 -17.81 10.25 6.58
N LEU A 197 -18.15 10.17 5.28
CA LEU A 197 -18.13 11.31 4.36
C LEU A 197 -19.50 12.02 4.23
N THR A 198 -20.59 11.42 4.72
CA THR A 198 -21.95 11.94 4.53
C THR A 198 -22.51 12.79 5.66
N GLY A 199 -21.85 12.84 6.83
CA GLY A 199 -22.26 13.64 7.99
C GLY A 199 -23.35 13.02 8.85
#